data_AF-A0A258KJF0-F1
#
_entry.id   AF-A0A258KJF0-F1
#
_cell.length_a   1.000
_cell.length_b   1.000
_cell.length_c   1.000
_cell.angle_alpha   90.00
_cell.angle_beta   90.00
_cell.angle_gamma   90.00
#
_symmetry.space_group_name_H-M   'P 1'
#
loop_
_entity.id
_entity.type
_entity.pdbx_description
1 polymer ?
#
loop_
_entity_poly.entity_id
_entity_poly.type
_entity_poly.pdbx_seq_one_letter_code
_entity_poly.pdbx_strand_id
1 'polypeptide(L)'
;VLGGMGDSGLMAAGARAAMFEDSIRHGEAAKDPRAGRRVQAMMAASGLVPEAMLGVLTSFVATSEAQLRALDLPTLVIAGVADDDNGSAEGLAAMMGNARAVRVAGDHLSAVMEPALAAQIASFLAA
;
A
#
# COMPACT_ATOMS: atom_id res chain seq x y z
N VAL A 1 12.47 -3.68 -2.96
CA VAL A 1 11.20 -4.04 -3.63
C VAL A 1 10.07 -3.41 -2.85
N LEU A 2 9.17 -2.69 -3.53
CA LEU A 2 7.97 -2.09 -2.97
C LEU A 2 6.75 -2.77 -3.62
N GLY A 3 6.02 -3.58 -2.85
CA GLY A 3 4.85 -4.33 -3.34
C GLY A 3 3.55 -3.64 -2.97
N GLY A 4 2.61 -3.52 -3.92
CA GLY A 4 1.29 -2.91 -3.71
C GLY A 4 1.35 -1.43 -3.31
N MET A 5 2.48 -0.75 -3.55
CA MET A 5 2.69 0.64 -3.20
C MET A 5 2.71 1.54 -4.43
N GLY A 6 2.18 2.75 -4.28
CA GLY A 6 2.20 3.80 -5.28
C GLY A 6 2.54 5.17 -4.69
N ASP A 7 2.55 6.18 -5.56
CA ASP A 7 2.91 7.56 -5.26
C ASP A 7 2.13 8.14 -4.06
N SER A 8 0.80 8.04 -4.09
CA SER A 8 -0.06 8.64 -3.07
C SER A 8 0.03 7.93 -1.72
N GLY A 9 0.22 6.60 -1.68
CA GLY A 9 0.26 5.83 -0.44
C GLY A 9 1.49 6.13 0.42
N LEU A 10 2.63 6.46 -0.19
CA LEU A 10 3.85 6.86 0.53
C LEU A 10 3.79 8.31 1.01
N MET A 11 3.28 9.22 0.17
CA MET A 11 3.28 10.66 0.46
C MET A 11 2.11 11.09 1.35
N ALA A 12 0.94 10.46 1.20
CA ALA A 12 -0.28 10.80 1.93
C ALA A 12 -0.58 9.84 3.09
N ALA A 13 0.47 9.26 3.70
CA ALA A 13 0.34 8.27 4.77
C ALA A 13 -0.56 8.75 5.93
N GLY A 14 -0.50 10.04 6.30
CA GLY A 14 -1.35 10.63 7.33
C GLY A 14 -2.84 10.68 6.96
N ALA A 15 -3.17 11.03 5.72
CA ALA A 15 -4.56 11.05 5.26
C ALA A 15 -5.14 9.63 5.19
N ARG A 16 -4.32 8.67 4.75
CA ARG A 16 -4.68 7.25 4.72
C ARG A 16 -4.88 6.69 6.13
N ALA A 17 -3.99 7.01 7.07
CA ALA A 17 -4.12 6.64 8.47
C ALA A 17 -5.42 7.19 9.09
N ALA A 18 -5.76 8.46 8.81
CA ALA A 18 -6.99 9.07 9.29
C ALA A 18 -8.26 8.37 8.75
N MET A 19 -8.26 7.91 7.50
CA MET A 19 -9.37 7.14 6.91
C MET A 19 -9.54 5.78 7.63
N PHE A 20 -8.44 5.07 7.88
CA PHE A 20 -8.51 3.80 8.61
C PHE A 20 -8.90 4.00 10.08
N GLU A 21 -8.38 5.03 10.74
CA GLU A 21 -8.76 5.37 12.12
C GLU A 21 -10.27 5.63 12.23
N ASP A 22 -10.82 6.43 11.33
CA ASP A 22 -12.26 6.71 11.27
C ASP A 22 -13.07 5.42 11.02
N SER A 23 -12.61 4.57 10.10
CA SER A 23 -13.25 3.29 9.79
C SER A 23 -13.24 2.32 10.97
N ILE A 24 -12.12 2.25 11.71
CA ILE A 24 -11.97 1.39 12.90
C ILE A 24 -12.90 1.87 14.01
N ARG A 25 -12.89 3.18 14.31
CA ARG A 25 -13.63 3.76 15.43
C ARG A 25 -15.14 3.79 15.19
N HIS A 26 -15.56 4.08 13.96
CA HIS A 26 -16.96 4.45 13.69
C HIS A 26 -17.70 3.45 12.81
N GLY A 27 -17.03 2.55 12.09
CA GLY A 27 -17.70 1.54 11.26
C GLY A 27 -18.69 2.15 10.28
N GLU A 28 -19.96 1.75 10.35
CA GLU A 28 -21.03 2.34 9.52
C GLU A 28 -21.25 3.84 9.72
N ALA A 29 -20.84 4.40 10.85
CA ALA A 29 -20.93 5.83 11.14
C ALA A 29 -19.69 6.63 10.68
N ALA A 30 -18.69 5.97 10.07
CA ALA A 30 -17.53 6.63 9.48
C ALA A 30 -17.96 7.55 8.31
N LYS A 31 -17.06 8.48 7.93
CA LYS A 31 -17.25 9.37 6.78
C LYS A 31 -17.52 8.60 5.49
N ASP A 32 -16.88 7.44 5.33
CA ASP A 32 -17.21 6.44 4.32
C ASP A 32 -17.78 5.17 5.01
N PRO A 33 -19.12 5.03 5.05
CA PRO A 33 -19.77 3.87 5.64
C PRO A 33 -19.41 2.55 4.95
N ARG A 34 -19.06 2.56 3.66
CA ARG A 34 -18.66 1.35 2.94
C ARG A 34 -17.28 0.90 3.38
N ALA A 35 -16.33 1.82 3.48
CA ALA A 35 -15.00 1.55 4.02
C ALA A 35 -15.08 1.05 5.47
N GLY A 36 -15.85 1.73 6.32
CA GLY A 36 -16.05 1.35 7.72
C GLY A 36 -16.61 -0.07 7.90
N ARG A 37 -17.66 -0.44 7.16
CA ARG A 37 -18.16 -1.83 7.15
C ARG A 37 -17.08 -2.83 6.73
N ARG A 38 -16.35 -2.53 5.65
CA ARG A 38 -15.32 -3.45 5.12
C ARG A 38 -14.21 -3.65 6.15
N VAL A 39 -13.68 -2.57 6.73
CA VAL A 39 -12.59 -2.63 7.71
C VAL A 39 -13.01 -3.40 8.96
N GLN A 40 -14.18 -3.12 9.55
CA GLN A 40 -14.63 -3.84 10.73
C GLN A 40 -14.91 -5.32 10.45
N ALA A 41 -15.48 -5.66 9.29
CA ALA A 41 -15.69 -7.04 8.88
C ALA A 41 -14.35 -7.78 8.70
N MET A 42 -13.36 -7.16 8.06
CA MET A 42 -12.01 -7.73 7.92
C MET A 42 -11.33 -7.93 9.28
N MET A 43 -11.43 -6.94 10.16
CA MET A 43 -10.87 -7.05 11.51
C MET A 43 -11.50 -8.20 12.31
N ALA A 44 -12.83 -8.32 12.27
CA ALA A 44 -13.53 -9.42 12.92
C ALA A 44 -13.14 -10.79 12.34
N ALA A 45 -13.06 -10.91 11.01
CA ALA A 45 -12.67 -12.14 10.34
C ALA A 45 -11.22 -12.54 10.61
N SER A 46 -10.32 -11.58 10.80
CA SER A 46 -8.89 -11.81 11.06
C SER A 46 -8.52 -11.80 12.55
N GLY A 47 -9.48 -11.62 13.46
CA GLY A 47 -9.22 -11.57 14.90
C GLY A 47 -8.36 -10.37 15.33
N LEU A 48 -8.43 -9.25 14.60
CA LEU A 48 -7.64 -8.06 14.87
C LEU A 48 -8.24 -7.24 16.02
N VAL A 49 -7.36 -6.73 16.89
CA VAL A 49 -7.73 -5.91 18.05
C VAL A 49 -7.73 -4.42 17.66
N PRO A 50 -8.85 -3.68 17.80
CA PRO A 50 -8.94 -2.28 17.39
C PRO A 50 -7.85 -1.38 17.96
N GLU A 51 -7.54 -1.52 19.24
CA GLU A 51 -6.51 -0.72 19.91
C GLU A 51 -5.11 -0.97 19.32
N ALA A 52 -4.82 -2.23 18.96
CA ALA A 52 -3.56 -2.58 18.31
C ALA A 52 -3.49 -2.00 16.89
N MET A 53 -4.59 -2.07 16.13
CA MET A 53 -4.67 -1.50 14.78
C MET A 53 -4.47 0.02 14.80
N LEU A 54 -5.14 0.72 15.72
CA LEU A 54 -4.95 2.16 15.91
C LEU A 54 -3.50 2.49 16.28
N GLY A 55 -2.87 1.68 17.15
CA GLY A 55 -1.45 1.79 17.47
C GLY A 55 -0.56 1.69 16.22
N VAL A 56 -0.80 0.72 15.34
CA VAL A 56 -0.07 0.58 14.07
C VAL A 56 -0.21 1.82 13.20
N LEU A 57 -1.39 2.42 13.10
CA LEU A 57 -1.60 3.62 12.29
C LEU A 57 -0.76 4.82 12.78
N THR A 58 -0.47 4.92 14.08
CA THR A 58 0.41 5.98 14.61
C THR A 58 1.87 5.87 14.16
N SER A 59 2.28 4.69 13.68
CA SER A 59 3.63 4.46 13.15
C SER A 59 3.82 4.91 11.70
N PHE A 60 2.73 5.33 11.02
CA PHE A 60 2.80 5.74 9.63
C PHE A 60 3.58 7.05 9.50
N VAL A 61 4.66 7.01 8.73
CA VAL A 61 5.47 8.18 8.41
C VAL A 61 5.34 8.46 6.93
N ALA A 62 4.91 9.68 6.59
CA ALA A 62 4.89 10.12 5.21
C ALA A 62 6.32 10.25 4.69
N THR A 63 6.57 9.69 3.51
CA THR A 63 7.84 9.89 2.79
C THR A 63 7.62 10.95 1.73
N SER A 64 8.31 12.08 1.84
CA SER A 64 8.20 13.17 0.86
C SER A 64 8.82 12.78 -0.48
N GLU A 65 8.37 13.44 -1.55
CA GLU A 65 8.97 13.29 -2.88
C GLU A 65 10.47 13.59 -2.89
N ALA A 66 10.92 14.60 -2.14
CA ALA A 66 12.35 14.91 -2.02
C ALA A 66 13.15 13.76 -1.39
N GLN A 67 12.59 13.09 -0.38
CA GLN A 67 13.19 11.89 0.21
C GLN A 67 13.21 10.73 -0.79
N LEU A 68 12.14 10.52 -1.56
CA LEU A 68 12.09 9.49 -2.61
C LEU A 68 13.12 9.74 -3.71
N ARG A 69 13.27 10.99 -4.17
CA ARG A 69 14.25 11.40 -5.18
C ARG A 69 15.69 11.23 -4.72
N ALA A 70 15.94 11.32 -3.41
CA ALA A 70 17.27 11.13 -2.83
C ALA A 70 17.69 9.65 -2.76
N LEU A 71 16.78 8.70 -2.99
CA LEU A 71 17.10 7.27 -3.00
C LEU A 71 17.61 6.85 -4.38
N ASP A 72 18.89 6.43 -4.42
CA ASP A 72 19.57 5.94 -5.64
C ASP A 72 19.74 4.41 -5.66
N LEU A 73 19.06 3.71 -4.77
CA LEU A 73 19.09 2.25 -4.71
C LEU A 73 18.23 1.65 -5.83
N PRO A 74 18.70 0.62 -6.55
CA PRO A 74 17.86 -0.14 -7.45
C PRO A 74 16.57 -0.55 -6.75
N THR A 75 15.42 -0.20 -7.34
CA THR A 75 14.10 -0.43 -6.72
C THR A 75 13.11 -0.99 -7.74
N LEU A 76 12.58 -2.17 -7.46
CA LEU A 76 11.38 -2.67 -8.12
C LEU A 76 10.14 -2.17 -7.36
N VAL A 77 9.26 -1.46 -8.04
CA VAL A 77 7.88 -1.20 -7.62
C VAL A 77 6.97 -2.18 -8.35
N ILE A 78 6.19 -2.99 -7.63
CA ILE A 78 5.38 -4.04 -8.24
C ILE A 78 3.97 -4.08 -7.65
N ALA A 79 2.96 -4.15 -8.51
CA ALA A 79 1.56 -4.14 -8.11
C ALA A 79 0.70 -4.97 -9.07
N GLY A 80 -0.55 -5.25 -8.69
CA GLY A 80 -1.55 -5.81 -9.59
C GLY A 80 -1.90 -4.82 -10.72
N VAL A 81 -2.33 -5.32 -11.88
CA VAL A 81 -2.84 -4.50 -13.00
C VAL A 81 -4.05 -3.65 -12.56
N ALA A 82 -4.86 -4.16 -11.63
CA ALA A 82 -6.01 -3.46 -11.07
C ALA A 82 -5.76 -2.92 -9.65
N ASP A 83 -4.49 -2.73 -9.27
CA ASP A 83 -4.12 -2.24 -7.93
C ASP A 83 -3.62 -0.79 -7.97
N ASP A 84 -4.52 0.16 -7.68
CA ASP A 84 -4.15 1.55 -7.40
C ASP A 84 -4.58 1.97 -5.98
N ASP A 85 -4.70 1.02 -5.05
CA ASP A 85 -5.19 1.30 -3.68
C ASP A 85 -4.27 2.26 -2.92
N ASN A 86 -2.98 2.26 -3.29
CA ASN A 86 -1.95 3.17 -2.80
C ASN A 86 -1.46 4.16 -3.87
N GLY A 87 -2.22 4.36 -4.95
CA GLY A 87 -1.83 5.18 -6.11
C GLY A 87 -1.02 4.44 -7.16
N SER A 88 -0.36 5.19 -8.05
CA SER A 88 0.31 4.64 -9.23
C SER A 88 1.69 4.08 -8.89
N ALA A 89 1.92 2.80 -9.22
CA ALA A 89 3.23 2.17 -9.15
C ALA A 89 4.24 2.82 -10.12
N GLU A 90 3.78 3.18 -11.33
CA GLU A 90 4.56 3.88 -12.35
C GLU A 90 4.89 5.31 -11.90
N GLY A 91 3.92 6.01 -11.32
CA GLY A 91 4.11 7.34 -10.75
C GLY A 91 5.19 7.34 -9.66
N LEU A 92 5.16 6.35 -8.77
CA LEU A 92 6.18 6.17 -7.74
C LEU A 92 7.57 5.89 -8.35
N ALA A 93 7.66 4.95 -9.29
CA ALA A 93 8.93 4.61 -9.93
C ALA A 93 9.54 5.82 -10.67
N ALA A 94 8.71 6.66 -11.30
CA ALA A 94 9.15 7.88 -12.00
C ALA A 94 9.72 8.96 -11.06
N MET A 95 9.39 8.92 -9.76
CA MET A 95 9.94 9.84 -8.76
C MET A 95 11.31 9.40 -8.22
N MET A 96 11.65 8.12 -8.32
CA MET A 96 12.89 7.56 -7.76
C MET A 96 14.02 7.55 -8.80
N GLY A 97 15.26 7.75 -8.37
CA GLY A 97 16.41 7.86 -9.29
C GLY A 97 16.76 6.57 -10.03
N ASN A 98 16.49 5.42 -9.42
CA ASN A 98 16.84 4.10 -9.94
C ASN A 98 15.72 3.09 -9.68
N ALA A 99 14.54 3.31 -10.25
CA ALA A 99 13.40 2.43 -10.07
C ALA A 99 12.73 2.01 -11.39
N ARG A 100 12.09 0.84 -11.35
CA ARG A 100 11.19 0.37 -12.41
C ARG A 100 9.88 -0.13 -11.83
N ALA A 101 8.79 0.13 -12.54
CA ALA A 101 7.47 -0.40 -12.21
C ALA A 101 7.17 -1.67 -13.02
N VAL A 102 6.51 -2.64 -12.39
CA VAL A 102 5.97 -3.84 -13.05
C VAL A 102 4.55 -4.08 -12.56
N ARG A 103 3.67 -4.45 -13.49
CA ARG A 103 2.31 -4.90 -13.19
C ARG A 103 2.19 -6.41 -13.44
N VAL A 104 1.52 -7.11 -12.53
CA VAL A 104 1.14 -8.53 -12.66
C VAL A 104 -0.38 -8.67 -12.61
N ALA A 105 -0.94 -9.82 -12.97
CA ALA A 105 -2.39 -10.03 -12.89
C ALA A 105 -2.92 -9.79 -11.46
N GLY A 106 -4.21 -9.48 -11.34
CA GLY A 106 -4.88 -9.24 -10.07
C GLY A 106 -4.94 -7.77 -9.63
N ASP A 107 -5.46 -7.60 -8.42
CA ASP A 107 -5.67 -6.34 -7.69
C ASP A 107 -4.87 -6.32 -6.38
N HIS A 108 -5.14 -5.32 -5.52
CA HIS A 108 -4.44 -5.14 -4.25
C HIS A 108 -4.47 -6.37 -3.33
N LEU A 109 -5.53 -7.17 -3.39
CA LEU A 109 -5.74 -8.32 -2.52
C LEU A 109 -5.45 -9.66 -3.19
N SER A 110 -5.36 -9.70 -4.53
CA SER A 110 -5.18 -10.94 -5.30
C SER A 110 -3.82 -11.08 -5.98
N ALA A 111 -3.12 -9.97 -6.30
CA ALA A 111 -1.82 -10.03 -6.96
C ALA A 111 -0.76 -10.79 -6.15
N VAL A 112 -0.88 -10.82 -4.82
CA VAL A 112 0.00 -11.59 -3.93
C VAL A 112 -0.02 -13.10 -4.17
N MET A 113 -1.12 -13.61 -4.74
CA MET A 113 -1.27 -15.04 -5.06
C MET A 113 -0.74 -15.39 -6.46
N GLU A 114 -0.42 -14.40 -7.30
CA GLU A 114 0.05 -14.64 -8.66
C GLU A 114 1.51 -15.13 -8.66
N PRO A 115 1.82 -16.29 -9.28
CA PRO A 115 3.19 -16.77 -9.41
C PRO A 115 4.12 -15.77 -10.10
N ALA A 116 3.57 -14.96 -11.00
CA ALA A 116 4.30 -13.90 -11.69
C ALA A 116 4.85 -12.84 -10.73
N LEU A 117 4.16 -12.55 -9.62
CA LEU A 117 4.65 -11.61 -8.60
C LEU A 117 5.97 -12.13 -8.00
N ALA A 118 5.96 -13.38 -7.53
CA ALA A 118 7.13 -14.02 -6.94
C ALA A 118 8.29 -14.11 -7.93
N ALA A 119 8.01 -14.46 -9.20
CA ALA A 119 9.03 -14.55 -10.25
C ALA A 119 9.72 -13.19 -10.52
N GLN A 120 8.95 -12.10 -10.57
CA GLN A 120 9.50 -10.74 -10.77
C GLN A 120 10.36 -10.29 -9.59
N ILE A 121 9.91 -10.57 -8.36
CA ILE A 121 10.65 -10.26 -7.14
C ILE A 121 11.97 -11.05 -7.11
N ALA A 122 11.93 -12.37 -7.36
CA ALA A 122 13.11 -13.21 -7.37
C ALA A 122 14.12 -12.79 -8.45
N SER A 123 13.63 -12.52 -9.67
CA SER A 123 14.48 -12.04 -10.76
C SER A 123 15.14 -10.70 -10.45
N PHE A 124 14.45 -9.79 -9.76
CA PHE A 124 15.03 -8.51 -9.36
C PHE A 124 16.10 -8.67 -8.28
N LEU A 125 15.88 -9.54 -7.29
CA LEU A 125 16.80 -9.74 -6.18
C LEU A 125 18.06 -10.54 -6.56
N ALA A 126 18.02 -11.29 -7.65
CA ALA A 126 19.15 -12.08 -8.16
C ALA A 126 20.06 -11.30 -9.13
N ALA A 127 19.70 -10.06 -9.49
CA ALA A 127 20.41 -9.21 -10.45
C ALA A 127 21.57 -8.43 -9.82
#